data_AF-A0A832M1M5-F1
#
_entry.id   AF-A0A832M1M5-F1
#
_cell.length_a   1.000
_cell.length_b   1.000
_cell.length_c   1.000
_cell.angle_alpha   90.00
_cell.angle_beta   90.00
_cell.angle_gamma   90.00
#
_symmetry.space_group_name_H-M   'P 1'
#
loop_
_entity.id
_entity.type
_entity.pdbx_description
1 polymer ?
#
loop_
_entity_poly.entity_id
_entity_poly.type
_entity_poly.pdbx_seq_one_letter_code
_entity_poly.pdbx_strand_id
1 'polypeptide(L)'
;MIIEVCGRRIELDWKDAAVLLALLWVRVGALSLSYLHAIEADPGRLRARIDRLKDLGLIGEVKLGRGSVVYLTDLGHQVASLLERRAADLNILQREA
;
A
#
# COMPACT_ATOMS: atom_id res chain seq x y z
N MET A 1 6.45 2.10 11.38
CA MET A 1 5.99 0.75 11.71
C MET A 1 6.93 -0.26 11.06
N ILE A 2 7.31 -1.31 11.77
CA ILE A 2 8.26 -2.31 11.27
C ILE A 2 7.55 -3.65 11.12
N ILE A 3 7.70 -4.26 9.95
CA ILE A 3 7.08 -5.53 9.59
C ILE A 3 8.17 -6.50 9.15
N GLU A 4 8.09 -7.73 9.64
CA GLU A 4 8.96 -8.82 9.22
C GLU A 4 8.16 -9.78 8.35
N VAL A 5 8.56 -9.94 7.09
CA VAL A 5 7.95 -10.85 6.13
C VAL A 5 9.06 -11.54 5.35
N CYS A 6 9.00 -12.88 5.24
CA CYS A 6 10.00 -13.69 4.52
C CYS A 6 11.45 -13.38 4.93
N GLY A 7 11.70 -13.15 6.23
CA GLY A 7 13.02 -12.80 6.76
C GLY A 7 13.53 -11.39 6.40
N ARG A 8 12.70 -10.56 5.77
CA ARG A 8 13.01 -9.15 5.47
C ARG A 8 12.34 -8.23 6.49
N ARG A 9 13.11 -7.29 7.02
CA ARG A 9 12.61 -6.17 7.84
C ARG A 9 12.24 -5.01 6.91
N ILE A 10 10.97 -4.64 6.92
CA ILE A 10 10.41 -3.56 6.10
C ILE A 10 9.90 -2.49 7.03
N GLU A 11 10.38 -1.26 6.85
CA GLU A 11 9.90 -0.10 7.60
C GLU A 11 8.93 0.71 6.74
N LEU A 12 7.70 0.87 7.27
CA LEU A 12 6.59 1.57 6.62
C LEU A 12 6.07 2.66 7.56
N ASP A 13 5.79 3.85 7.03
CA ASP A 13 4.98 4.83 7.74
C ASP A 13 3.47 4.52 7.58
N TRP A 14 2.61 5.35 8.17
CA TRP A 14 1.16 5.11 8.10
C TRP A 14 0.58 5.31 6.69
N LYS A 15 1.17 6.19 5.87
CA LYS A 15 0.73 6.43 4.49
C LYS A 15 1.16 5.30 3.57
N ASP A 16 2.34 4.74 3.80
CA ASP A 16 2.79 3.51 3.14
C ASP A 16 1.77 2.39 3.38
N ALA A 17 1.40 2.18 4.65
CA ALA A 17 0.38 1.19 5.01
C ALA A 17 -0.98 1.49 4.37
N ALA A 18 -1.42 2.75 4.35
CA ALA A 18 -2.67 3.16 3.72
C ALA A 18 -2.69 2.89 2.22
N VAL A 19 -1.59 3.12 1.49
CA VAL A 19 -1.48 2.80 0.06
C VAL A 19 -1.60 1.30 -0.17
N LEU A 20 -0.89 0.50 0.61
CA LEU A 20 -0.94 -0.97 0.49
C LEU A 20 -2.33 -1.53 0.79
N LEU A 21 -3.01 -1.02 1.82
CA LEU A 21 -4.38 -1.42 2.16
C LEU A 21 -5.40 -0.96 1.11
N ALA A 22 -5.25 0.25 0.57
CA ALA A 22 -6.12 0.74 -0.52
C ALA A 22 -6.02 -0.17 -1.76
N LEU A 23 -4.81 -0.62 -2.10
CA LEU A 23 -4.59 -1.57 -3.19
C LEU A 23 -5.09 -2.99 -2.86
N LEU A 24 -5.04 -3.41 -1.59
CA LEU A 24 -5.56 -4.70 -1.16
C LEU A 24 -7.08 -4.77 -1.26
N TRP A 25 -7.77 -3.68 -0.91
CA TRP A 25 -9.23 -3.63 -0.85
C TRP A 25 -9.90 -3.33 -2.19
N VAL A 26 -9.16 -2.81 -3.17
CA VAL A 26 -9.74 -2.55 -4.49
C VAL A 26 -9.95 -3.86 -5.26
N ARG A 27 -11.19 -4.07 -5.74
CA ARG A 27 -11.56 -5.30 -6.47
C ARG A 27 -10.74 -5.55 -7.75
N VAL A 28 -10.28 -4.48 -8.40
CA VAL A 28 -9.53 -4.55 -9.68
C VAL A 28 -8.04 -4.85 -9.50
N GLY A 29 -7.53 -4.92 -8.25
CA GLY A 29 -6.12 -5.20 -7.96
C GLY A 29 -5.13 -4.11 -8.34
N ALA A 30 -5.60 -2.96 -8.86
CA ALA A 30 -4.77 -1.82 -9.23
C ALA A 30 -5.53 -0.49 -9.07
N LEU A 31 -4.80 0.60 -8.84
CA LEU A 31 -5.33 1.97 -8.77
C LEU A 31 -4.50 2.93 -9.61
N SER A 32 -5.15 3.90 -10.25
CA SER A 32 -4.43 5.06 -10.78
C SER A 32 -3.93 5.94 -9.64
N LEU A 33 -2.81 6.64 -9.87
CA LEU A 33 -2.23 7.56 -8.88
C LEU A 33 -3.24 8.62 -8.40
N SER A 34 -4.18 9.01 -9.26
CA SER A 34 -5.22 9.99 -8.90
C SER A 34 -6.05 9.58 -7.68
N TYR A 35 -6.34 8.28 -7.50
CA TYR A 35 -7.09 7.80 -6.34
C TYR A 35 -6.29 7.86 -5.04
N LEU A 36 -4.95 7.82 -5.13
CA LEU A 36 -4.08 7.86 -3.96
C LEU A 36 -3.82 9.28 -3.46
N HIS A 37 -4.29 10.31 -4.16
CA HIS A 37 -4.23 11.69 -3.65
C HIS A 37 -5.02 11.92 -2.36
N ALA A 38 -6.02 11.08 -2.08
CA ALA A 38 -6.71 11.10 -0.79
C ALA A 38 -5.78 10.74 0.39
N ILE A 39 -4.69 10.00 0.13
CA ILE A 39 -3.69 9.61 1.13
C ILE A 39 -2.54 10.64 1.17
N GLU A 40 -2.10 11.11 0.01
CA GLU A 40 -1.09 12.16 -0.12
C GLU A 40 -1.49 13.15 -1.23
N ALA A 41 -1.98 14.32 -0.80
CA ALA A 41 -2.45 15.35 -1.71
C ALA A 41 -1.33 15.97 -2.56
N ASP A 42 -0.09 16.00 -2.06
CA ASP A 42 1.05 16.54 -2.79
C ASP A 42 1.54 15.54 -3.85
N PRO A 43 1.51 15.89 -5.16
CA PRO A 43 1.89 14.94 -6.21
C PRO A 43 3.35 14.51 -6.17
N GLY A 44 4.27 15.39 -5.75
CA GLY A 44 5.70 15.09 -5.65
C GLY A 44 5.98 14.10 -4.53
N ARG A 45 5.37 14.31 -3.36
CA ARG A 45 5.47 13.38 -2.23
C ARG A 45 4.78 12.06 -2.51
N LEU A 46 3.63 12.07 -3.18
CA LEU A 46 2.97 10.84 -3.60
C LEU A 46 3.87 10.05 -4.56
N ARG A 47 4.49 10.71 -5.54
CA ARG A 47 5.42 10.06 -6.45
C ARG A 47 6.62 9.45 -5.73
N ALA A 48 7.28 10.22 -4.86
CA ALA A 48 8.43 9.73 -4.08
C ALA A 48 8.05 8.53 -3.21
N ARG A 49 6.83 8.52 -2.65
CA ARG A 49 6.30 7.38 -1.89
C ARG A 49 6.10 6.14 -2.76
N ILE A 50 5.52 6.31 -3.94
CA ILE A 50 5.33 5.21 -4.89
C ILE A 50 6.68 4.64 -5.33
N ASP A 51 7.65 5.48 -5.66
CA ASP A 51 8.99 5.02 -6.05
C ASP A 51 9.68 4.27 -4.90
N ARG A 52 9.59 4.77 -3.66
CA ARG A 52 10.08 4.04 -2.48
C ARG A 52 9.40 2.67 -2.30
N LEU A 53 8.08 2.58 -2.43
CA LEU A 53 7.36 1.31 -2.30
C LEU A 53 7.70 0.32 -3.43
N LYS A 54 8.03 0.82 -4.62
CA LYS A 54 8.56 0.02 -5.73
C LYS A 54 9.97 -0.48 -5.43
N ASP A 55 10.85 0.36 -4.89
CA ASP A 55 12.22 -0.03 -4.53
C ASP A 55 12.24 -1.10 -3.42
N LEU A 56 11.26 -1.06 -2.52
CA LEU A 56 11.04 -2.13 -1.53
C LEU A 56 10.49 -3.42 -2.15
N GLY A 57 10.01 -3.39 -3.39
CA GLY A 57 9.41 -4.50 -4.12
C GLY A 57 7.97 -4.80 -3.70
N LEU A 58 7.26 -3.84 -3.10
CA LEU A 58 5.90 -4.03 -2.57
C LEU A 58 4.82 -3.72 -3.60
N ILE A 59 5.11 -2.83 -4.54
CA ILE A 59 4.18 -2.48 -5.60
C ILE A 59 4.89 -2.50 -6.97
N GLY A 60 4.11 -2.78 -8.00
CA GLY A 60 4.47 -2.56 -9.38
C GLY A 60 3.74 -1.34 -9.95
N GLU A 61 4.21 -0.87 -11.10
CA GLU A 61 3.60 0.25 -11.82
C GLU A 61 3.57 -0.05 -13.32
N VAL A 62 2.41 0.17 -13.96
CA VAL A 62 2.24 0.10 -15.41
C VAL A 62 1.88 1.49 -15.94
N LYS A 63 2.58 1.94 -16.97
CA LYS A 63 2.25 3.18 -17.67
C LYS A 63 1.11 2.94 -18.67
N LEU A 64 0.09 3.79 -18.61
CA LEU A 64 -1.07 3.79 -19.52
C LEU A 64 -1.18 5.18 -20.16
N GLY A 65 -0.52 5.36 -21.31
CA GLY A 65 -0.44 6.65 -22.00
C GLY A 65 0.23 7.71 -21.12
N ARG A 66 -0.52 8.78 -20.78
CA ARG A 66 -0.05 9.88 -19.92
C ARG A 66 -0.21 9.58 -18.41
N GLY A 67 -0.87 8.50 -18.04
CA GLY A 67 -1.09 8.11 -16.65
C GLY A 67 -0.32 6.84 -16.26
N SER A 68 -0.44 6.46 -14.99
CA SER A 68 0.02 5.17 -14.51
C SER A 68 -0.97 4.57 -13.52
N VAL A 69 -0.95 3.24 -13.47
CA VAL A 69 -1.64 2.43 -12.48
C VAL A 69 -0.63 1.65 -11.67
N VAL A 70 -0.86 1.56 -10.36
CA VAL A 70 -0.03 0.82 -9.42
C VAL A 70 -0.81 -0.36 -8.87
N TYR A 71 -0.11 -1.45 -8.61
CA TYR A 71 -0.68 -2.72 -8.15
C TYR A 71 0.25 -3.38 -7.12
N LEU A 72 -0.28 -4.29 -6.29
CA LEU A 72 0.53 -5.03 -5.33
C LEU A 72 1.35 -6.12 -6.04
N THR A 73 2.62 -6.27 -5.66
CA THR A 73 3.38 -7.49 -5.98
C THR A 73 2.95 -8.63 -5.05
N ASP A 74 3.45 -9.84 -5.26
CA ASP A 74 3.22 -10.96 -4.33
C ASP A 74 3.69 -10.63 -2.91
N LEU A 75 4.86 -10.00 -2.78
CA LEU A 75 5.36 -9.52 -1.49
C LEU A 75 4.47 -8.42 -0.92
N GLY A 76 4.02 -7.49 -1.76
CA GLY A 76 3.06 -6.46 -1.39
C GLY A 76 1.78 -7.01 -0.80
N HIS A 77 1.21 -8.03 -1.44
CA HIS A 77 0.01 -8.73 -0.95
C HIS A 77 0.23 -9.36 0.42
N GLN A 78 1.36 -10.03 0.64
CA GLN A 78 1.69 -10.63 1.94
C GLN A 78 1.81 -9.56 3.03
N VAL A 79 2.51 -8.47 2.74
CA VAL A 79 2.68 -7.34 3.67
C VAL A 79 1.34 -6.66 3.96
N ALA A 80 0.54 -6.36 2.94
CA ALA A 80 -0.78 -5.73 3.09
C ALA A 80 -1.76 -6.62 3.87
N SER A 81 -1.76 -7.93 3.62
CA SER A 81 -2.59 -8.89 4.36
C SER A 81 -2.17 -8.99 5.83
N LEU A 82 -0.86 -8.94 6.11
CA LEU A 82 -0.35 -8.91 7.48
C LEU A 82 -0.73 -7.61 8.20
N LEU A 83 -0.68 -6.47 7.49
CA LEU A 83 -1.16 -5.19 8.00
C LEU A 83 -2.63 -5.23 8.40
N GLU A 84 -3.49 -5.76 7.52
CA GLU A 84 -4.92 -5.92 7.77
C GLU A 84 -5.18 -6.81 8.98
N ARG A 85 -4.54 -7.97 9.06
CA ARG A 85 -4.66 -8.88 10.21
C ARG A 85 -4.23 -8.21 11.51
N ARG A 86 -3.07 -7.54 11.52
CA ARG A 86 -2.59 -6.82 12.71
C ARG A 86 -3.54 -5.69 13.11
N ALA A 87 -4.14 -4.98 12.15
CA ALA A 87 -5.13 -3.94 12.44
C ALA A 87 -6.40 -4.54 13.06
N ALA A 88 -6.83 -5.72 12.60
CA ALA A 88 -7.94 -6.45 13.18
C ALA A 88 -7.62 -6.95 14.61
N ASP A 89 -6.43 -7.51 14.83
CA ASP A 89 -5.97 -8.03 16.12
C ASP A 89 -5.83 -6.92 17.19
N LEU A 90 -5.46 -5.70 16.77
CA LEU A 90 -5.35 -4.53 17.64
C LEU A 90 -6.71 -3.91 18.01
N ASN A 91 -7.83 -4.55 17.63
CA ASN A 91 -9.18 -4.13 17.99
C ASN A 91 -9.56 -2.70 17.54
N ILE A 92 -8.98 -2.23 16.43
CA ILE A 92 -9.45 -0.98 15.77
C ILE A 92 -10.76 -1.23 15.00
N LEU A 93 -11.24 -2.49 14.94
CA LEU A 93 -12.44 -2.91 14.20
C LEU A 93 -13.42 -3.82 14.99
N GLN A 94 -13.39 -3.85 16.32
CA GLN A 94 -14.49 -4.39 17.13
C GLN A 94 -15.06 -3.28 18.01
N ARG A 95 -16.36 -3.03 18.18
CA ARG A 95 -17.62 -3.58 17.65
C ARG A 95 -18.64 -2.55 18.16
N GLU A 96 -19.35 -1.84 17.30
CA GLU A 96 -20.69 -1.40 17.71
C GLU A 96 -21.60 -2.60 17.44
N ALA A 97 -22.01 -3.23 18.55
CA ALA A 97 -23.06 -4.23 18.62
C ALA A 97 -24.42 -3.55 18.60
#